data_AF-A0AB38M7X9-F1
#
_entry.id   AF-A0AB38M7X9-F1
#
_cell.length_a   1.000
_cell.length_b   1.000
_cell.length_c   1.000
_cell.angle_alpha   90.00
_cell.angle_beta   90.00
_cell.angle_gamma   90.00
#
_symmetry.space_group_name_H-M   'P 1'
#
loop_
_entity.id
_entity.type
_entity.pdbx_description
1 polymer ?
#
loop_
_entity_poly.entity_id
_entity_poly.type
_entity_poly.pdbx_seq_one_letter_code
_entity_poly.pdbx_strand_id
1 'polypeptide(L)'
;MNTYLVLVGKTEELWSIMEGLTLWINKDNADDIAFTWANLEDGARWNKTTITMGYAFLAVLNRIDREGEFKADSKYKNLSLMLALWYKFAWNYDANITDEFDEDTDYGEEKEGDDHLTKYQHVFNLTWPRYLLAMAQQYDVPIAGVTEIEETVKKDLESIKGLKLPKKKVDRFKFKDMLANFKFDYGSVMGGHHYDVTRMTTAARIESSYDGKDPLSAEDIDALKKGGRIGLGYS
;
A
#
# COMPACT_ATOMS: atom_id res chain seq x y z
N MET A 1 22.09 13.59 -10.07
CA MET A 1 22.47 12.55 -9.09
C MET A 1 21.44 12.59 -7.97
N ASN A 2 20.34 11.83 -8.09
CA ASN A 2 19.23 11.85 -7.11
C ASN A 2 19.04 10.43 -6.57
N THR A 3 19.64 10.15 -5.41
CA THR A 3 19.70 8.81 -4.81
C THR A 3 18.83 8.74 -3.56
N TYR A 4 17.53 9.02 -3.64
CA TYR A 4 16.62 8.82 -2.50
C TYR A 4 15.24 8.36 -2.96
N LEU A 5 15.13 7.09 -3.33
CA LEU A 5 13.85 6.38 -3.41
C LEU A 5 13.97 5.16 -2.49
N VAL A 6 13.90 5.38 -1.19
CA VAL A 6 13.66 4.34 -0.18
C VAL A 6 12.68 4.99 0.79
N LEU A 7 11.76 4.23 1.39
CA LEU A 7 10.91 4.76 2.48
C LEU A 7 11.79 5.54 3.47
N VAL A 8 11.57 6.84 3.65
CA VAL A 8 12.42 7.67 4.52
C VAL A 8 11.85 7.64 5.93
N GLY A 9 12.68 7.40 6.93
CA GLY A 9 12.27 7.27 8.33
C GLY A 9 12.86 6.04 9.02
N LYS A 10 12.74 6.01 10.34
CA LYS A 10 13.09 4.84 11.16
C LYS A 10 12.09 3.71 10.89
N THR A 11 12.50 2.46 11.07
CA THR A 11 11.64 1.30 10.80
C THR A 11 10.40 1.30 11.70
N GLU A 12 10.53 1.76 12.96
CA GLU A 12 9.41 1.94 13.87
C GLU A 12 8.41 2.99 13.38
N GLU A 13 8.88 4.12 12.84
CA GLU A 13 7.99 5.16 12.28
C GLU A 13 7.22 4.63 11.07
N LEU A 14 7.90 3.91 10.18
CA LEU A 14 7.28 3.28 9.02
C LEU A 14 6.29 2.19 9.42
N TRP A 15 6.60 1.42 10.47
CA TRP A 15 5.69 0.43 11.01
C TRP A 15 4.42 1.09 11.54
N SER A 16 4.53 2.16 12.33
CA SER A 16 3.36 2.90 12.83
C SER A 16 2.50 3.51 11.72
N ILE A 17 3.12 3.96 10.62
CA ILE A 17 2.38 4.37 9.43
C ILE A 17 1.60 3.19 8.84
N MET A 18 2.25 2.01 8.72
CA MET A 18 1.58 0.81 8.22
C MET A 18 0.46 0.35 9.15
N GLU A 19 0.62 0.43 10.47
CA GLU A 19 -0.45 0.13 11.44
C GLU A 19 -1.67 1.02 11.21
N GLY A 20 -1.46 2.33 11.06
CA GLY A 20 -2.54 3.27 10.75
C GLY A 20 -3.23 2.95 9.42
N LEU A 21 -2.45 2.61 8.39
CA LEU A 21 -2.98 2.20 7.08
C LEU A 21 -3.77 0.89 7.17
N THR A 22 -3.28 -0.09 7.92
CA THR A 22 -3.96 -1.37 8.15
C THR A 22 -5.30 -1.19 8.84
N LEU A 23 -5.36 -0.32 9.85
CA LEU A 23 -6.63 0.02 10.49
C LEU A 23 -7.59 0.68 9.51
N TRP A 24 -7.09 1.56 8.65
CA TRP A 24 -7.91 2.26 7.66
C TRP A 24 -8.49 1.30 6.61
N ILE A 25 -7.69 0.42 6.00
CA ILE A 25 -8.16 -0.53 4.97
C ILE A 25 -9.08 -1.64 5.51
N ASN A 26 -9.16 -1.82 6.83
CA ASN A 26 -10.00 -2.82 7.49
C ASN A 26 -11.10 -2.20 8.37
N LYS A 27 -11.29 -0.86 8.32
CA LYS A 27 -12.12 -0.10 9.28
C LYS A 27 -13.60 -0.45 9.24
N ASP A 28 -14.13 -0.60 8.04
CA ASP A 28 -15.46 -1.07 7.72
C ASP A 28 -15.19 -2.35 6.94
N ASN A 29 -15.82 -3.49 7.31
CA ASN A 29 -15.55 -4.84 6.78
C ASN A 29 -14.83 -4.77 5.45
N ALA A 30 -13.61 -5.29 5.29
CA ALA A 30 -12.78 -4.97 4.10
C ALA A 30 -13.49 -5.15 2.74
N ASP A 31 -14.56 -5.97 2.70
CA ASP A 31 -15.57 -6.03 1.64
C ASP A 31 -16.17 -4.66 1.26
N ASP A 32 -16.57 -3.83 2.23
CA ASP A 32 -17.15 -2.50 2.05
C ASP A 32 -16.14 -1.50 1.48
N ILE A 33 -14.87 -1.51 1.89
CA ILE A 33 -13.86 -0.61 1.28
C ILE A 33 -13.50 -1.10 -0.12
N ALA A 34 -13.25 -2.40 -0.30
CA ALA A 34 -12.99 -2.96 -1.62
C ALA A 34 -14.14 -2.66 -2.59
N PHE A 35 -15.40 -2.83 -2.15
CA PHE A 35 -16.59 -2.59 -2.96
C PHE A 35 -16.90 -1.11 -3.17
N THR A 36 -16.76 -0.26 -2.14
CA THR A 36 -17.00 1.19 -2.26
C THR A 36 -16.01 1.83 -3.21
N TRP A 37 -14.75 1.41 -3.18
CA TRP A 37 -13.70 1.98 -4.02
C TRP A 37 -13.58 1.30 -5.39
N ALA A 38 -13.94 0.02 -5.53
CA ALA A 38 -14.04 -0.64 -6.84
C ALA A 38 -15.15 -0.06 -7.73
N ASN A 39 -16.17 0.58 -7.13
CA ASN A 39 -17.23 1.29 -7.85
C ASN A 39 -16.89 2.76 -8.18
N LEU A 40 -15.65 3.20 -7.92
CA LEU A 40 -15.18 4.50 -8.42
C LEU A 40 -15.07 4.46 -9.95
N GLU A 41 -15.34 5.60 -10.60
CA GLU A 41 -15.18 5.75 -12.06
C GLU A 41 -13.73 5.56 -12.54
N ASP A 42 -12.76 5.48 -11.62
CA ASP A 42 -11.33 5.23 -11.88
C ASP A 42 -10.84 3.95 -11.16
N GLY A 43 -11.47 2.82 -11.46
CA GLY A 43 -11.09 1.51 -10.92
C GLY A 43 -9.66 1.08 -11.26
N ALA A 44 -9.09 1.56 -12.37
CA ALA A 44 -7.70 1.31 -12.76
C ALA A 44 -6.72 1.95 -11.77
N ARG A 45 -6.95 3.22 -11.41
CA ARG A 45 -6.13 3.91 -10.41
C ARG A 45 -6.27 3.29 -9.03
N TRP A 46 -7.48 2.86 -8.68
CA TRP A 46 -7.71 2.13 -7.43
C TRP A 46 -6.88 0.84 -7.38
N ASN A 47 -6.95 0.01 -8.41
CA ASN A 47 -6.18 -1.23 -8.49
C ASN A 47 -4.67 -0.97 -8.35
N LYS A 48 -4.15 0.01 -9.09
CA LYS A 48 -2.72 0.38 -8.99
C LYS A 48 -2.34 0.92 -7.62
N THR A 49 -3.24 1.63 -6.95
CA THR A 49 -3.06 2.12 -5.58
C THR A 49 -2.94 0.95 -4.61
N THR A 50 -3.87 0.00 -4.68
CA THR A 50 -3.89 -1.22 -3.85
C THR A 50 -2.63 -2.06 -4.00
N ILE A 51 -2.19 -2.28 -5.24
CA ILE A 51 -0.92 -2.96 -5.52
C ILE A 51 0.24 -2.19 -4.89
N THR A 52 0.32 -0.88 -5.12
CA THR A 52 1.41 -0.03 -4.60
C THR A 52 1.47 -0.05 -3.07
N MET A 53 0.31 -0.08 -2.40
CA MET A 53 0.20 -0.22 -0.95
C MET A 53 0.75 -1.56 -0.45
N GLY A 54 0.40 -2.67 -1.10
CA GLY A 54 0.93 -4.00 -0.76
C GLY A 54 2.46 -4.07 -0.89
N TYR A 55 3.02 -3.52 -1.96
CA TYR A 55 4.47 -3.43 -2.14
C TYR A 55 5.14 -2.47 -1.14
N ALA A 56 4.47 -1.40 -0.71
CA ALA A 56 4.95 -0.54 0.36
C ALA A 56 5.03 -1.30 1.69
N PHE A 57 4.02 -2.11 2.01
CA PHE A 57 4.03 -2.96 3.20
C PHE A 57 5.16 -4.00 3.13
N LEU A 58 5.35 -4.69 2.00
CA LEU A 58 6.48 -5.60 1.79
C LEU A 58 7.84 -4.90 1.94
N ALA A 59 7.97 -3.64 1.53
CA ALA A 59 9.19 -2.86 1.72
C ALA A 59 9.48 -2.60 3.20
N VAL A 60 8.44 -2.37 4.03
CA VAL A 60 8.58 -2.26 5.49
C VAL A 60 8.93 -3.62 6.11
N LEU A 61 8.24 -4.70 5.73
CA LEU A 61 8.57 -6.06 6.19
C LEU A 61 10.01 -6.44 5.83
N ASN A 62 10.49 -6.06 4.65
CA ASN A 62 11.88 -6.29 4.24
C ASN A 62 12.88 -5.51 5.11
N ARG A 63 12.53 -4.32 5.62
CA ARG A 63 13.36 -3.61 6.60
C ARG A 63 13.40 -4.35 7.94
N ILE A 64 12.24 -4.75 8.44
CA ILE A 64 12.11 -5.55 9.67
C ILE A 64 12.93 -6.85 9.56
N ASP A 65 12.85 -7.55 8.41
CA ASP A 65 13.67 -8.72 8.13
C ASP A 65 15.16 -8.38 8.10
N ARG A 66 15.56 -7.30 7.42
CA ARG A 66 16.97 -6.86 7.39
C ARG A 66 17.54 -6.47 8.75
N GLU A 67 16.69 -6.07 9.69
CA GLU A 67 17.05 -5.82 11.09
C GLU A 67 17.07 -7.09 11.95
N GLY A 68 16.66 -8.24 11.41
CA GLY A 68 16.57 -9.50 12.16
C GLY A 68 15.35 -9.57 13.08
N GLU A 69 14.33 -8.74 12.81
CA GLU A 69 13.12 -8.63 13.61
C GLU A 69 11.88 -9.25 12.94
N PHE A 70 12.01 -9.84 11.75
CA PHE A 70 10.94 -10.63 11.14
C PHE A 70 11.01 -12.07 11.67
N LYS A 71 10.47 -12.27 12.87
CA LYS A 71 10.51 -13.51 13.64
C LYS A 71 9.32 -13.56 14.61
N ALA A 72 8.97 -14.75 15.10
CA ALA A 72 7.81 -14.93 15.97
C ALA A 72 7.88 -14.12 17.28
N ASP A 73 9.07 -13.92 17.84
CA ASP A 73 9.33 -13.17 19.07
C ASP A 73 9.80 -11.72 18.81
N SER A 74 9.40 -11.15 17.68
CA SER A 74 9.75 -9.78 17.26
C SER A 74 9.45 -8.71 18.31
N LYS A 75 10.24 -7.62 18.31
CA LYS A 75 9.88 -6.37 19.01
C LYS A 75 8.54 -5.79 18.52
N TYR A 76 8.13 -6.10 17.28
CA TYR A 76 6.85 -5.73 16.70
C TYR A 76 5.77 -6.75 17.11
N LYS A 77 5.22 -6.56 18.31
CA LYS A 77 4.32 -7.53 18.97
C LYS A 77 3.06 -7.90 18.17
N ASN A 78 2.62 -7.02 17.27
CA ASN A 78 1.45 -7.23 16.42
C ASN A 78 1.81 -7.73 15.01
N LEU A 79 3.04 -8.17 14.76
CA LEU A 79 3.49 -8.64 13.43
C LEU A 79 2.54 -9.69 12.86
N SER A 80 2.18 -10.72 13.64
CA SER A 80 1.26 -11.78 13.22
C SER A 80 -0.12 -11.25 12.80
N LEU A 81 -0.68 -10.35 13.61
CA LEU A 81 -1.96 -9.69 13.33
C LEU A 81 -1.89 -8.83 12.07
N MET A 82 -0.80 -8.08 11.88
CA MET A 82 -0.60 -7.25 10.71
C MET A 82 -0.51 -8.09 9.43
N LEU A 83 0.22 -9.22 9.46
CA LEU A 83 0.25 -10.15 8.33
C LEU A 83 -1.15 -10.69 8.01
N ALA A 84 -1.94 -11.04 9.03
CA ALA A 84 -3.31 -11.52 8.88
C ALA A 84 -4.26 -10.46 8.29
N LEU A 85 -4.17 -9.22 8.74
CA LEU A 85 -5.02 -8.12 8.25
C LEU A 85 -4.68 -7.74 6.80
N TRP A 86 -3.40 -7.72 6.44
CA TRP A 86 -3.01 -7.49 5.03
C TRP A 86 -3.37 -8.68 4.14
N TYR A 87 -3.22 -9.92 4.63
CA TYR A 87 -3.71 -11.09 3.91
C TYR A 87 -5.22 -11.03 3.69
N LYS A 88 -6.01 -10.72 4.72
CA LYS A 88 -7.48 -10.57 4.62
C LYS A 88 -7.83 -9.50 3.60
N PHE A 89 -7.17 -8.35 3.64
CA PHE A 89 -7.36 -7.30 2.64
C PHE A 89 -7.10 -7.79 1.21
N ALA A 90 -6.01 -8.55 0.98
CA ALA A 90 -5.73 -9.14 -0.33
C ALA A 90 -6.80 -10.15 -0.76
N TRP A 91 -7.25 -11.00 0.16
CA TRP A 91 -8.26 -12.02 -0.09
C TRP A 91 -9.62 -11.40 -0.44
N ASN A 92 -10.07 -10.38 0.30
CA ASN A 92 -11.32 -9.66 0.00
C ASN A 92 -11.24 -8.88 -1.32
N TYR A 93 -10.04 -8.53 -1.77
CA TYR A 93 -9.80 -7.89 -3.06
C TYR A 93 -9.69 -8.89 -4.23
N ASP A 94 -9.99 -10.18 -3.99
CA ASP A 94 -9.81 -11.28 -4.94
C ASP A 94 -8.41 -11.28 -5.59
N ALA A 95 -7.39 -11.06 -4.76
CA ALA A 95 -6.03 -11.18 -5.24
C ALA A 95 -5.80 -12.59 -5.79
N ASN A 96 -5.35 -12.69 -7.05
CA ASN A 96 -5.00 -13.94 -7.73
C ASN A 96 -3.80 -14.61 -7.05
N ILE A 97 -4.01 -15.18 -5.86
CA ILE A 97 -3.02 -15.92 -5.06
C ILE A 97 -2.79 -17.31 -5.67
N THR A 98 -3.79 -17.87 -6.35
CA THR A 98 -3.78 -19.25 -6.88
C THR A 98 -3.58 -19.39 -8.39
N ASP A 99 -3.60 -18.29 -9.16
CA ASP A 99 -3.39 -18.36 -10.61
C ASP A 99 -2.01 -18.94 -10.95
N GLU A 100 -1.92 -19.67 -12.06
CA GLU A 100 -0.68 -20.31 -12.53
C GLU A 100 0.47 -19.30 -12.45
N PHE A 101 1.43 -19.62 -11.56
CA PHE A 101 2.65 -18.85 -11.41
C PHE A 101 3.51 -19.17 -12.63
N ASP A 102 3.45 -18.32 -13.64
CA ASP A 102 4.39 -18.44 -14.73
C ASP A 102 5.76 -17.95 -14.23
N GLU A 103 6.61 -18.88 -13.82
CA GLU A 103 8.01 -18.62 -13.48
C GLU A 103 8.77 -17.97 -14.65
N ASP A 104 8.29 -18.10 -15.91
CA ASP A 104 8.85 -17.41 -17.09
C ASP A 104 8.30 -15.99 -17.28
N THR A 105 7.25 -15.60 -16.53
CA THR A 105 6.96 -14.16 -16.24
C THR A 105 7.81 -13.62 -15.10
N ASP A 106 8.92 -14.31 -14.78
CA ASP A 106 10.03 -13.68 -14.07
C ASP A 106 10.29 -12.31 -14.65
N TYR A 107 10.68 -11.44 -13.74
CA TYR A 107 11.22 -10.13 -13.95
C TYR A 107 12.50 -10.22 -14.79
N GLY A 108 12.34 -10.60 -16.05
CA GLY A 108 13.41 -10.94 -16.98
C GLY A 108 14.45 -9.85 -16.97
N GLU A 109 15.72 -10.27 -17.07
CA GLU A 109 16.79 -9.33 -17.36
C GLU A 109 16.36 -8.46 -18.54
N GLU A 110 16.43 -7.13 -18.35
CA GLU A 110 16.05 -6.15 -19.36
C GLU A 110 16.70 -6.52 -20.69
N LYS A 111 15.89 -6.82 -21.71
CA LYS A 111 16.39 -6.94 -23.08
C LYS A 111 16.22 -5.59 -23.77
N GLU A 112 17.26 -5.19 -24.48
CA GLU A 112 17.28 -3.96 -25.24
C GLU A 112 16.20 -4.03 -26.33
N GLY A 113 15.13 -3.22 -26.21
CA GLY A 113 14.03 -3.15 -27.18
C GLY A 113 12.62 -3.40 -26.65
N ASP A 114 12.44 -3.74 -25.36
CA ASP A 114 11.10 -3.93 -24.79
C ASP A 114 10.31 -2.61 -24.67
N ASP A 115 9.07 -2.61 -25.17
CA ASP A 115 8.13 -1.51 -25.04
C ASP A 115 7.78 -1.28 -23.55
N HIS A 116 7.94 -0.04 -23.09
CA HIS A 116 7.73 0.32 -21.69
C HIS A 116 6.28 0.11 -21.22
N LEU A 117 5.30 -0.03 -22.11
CA LEU A 117 3.91 -0.34 -21.73
C LEU A 117 3.67 -1.83 -21.43
N THR A 118 4.27 -2.75 -22.20
CA THR A 118 4.12 -4.21 -21.98
C THR A 118 4.96 -4.70 -20.80
N LYS A 119 6.05 -3.98 -20.47
CA LYS A 119 6.88 -4.13 -19.25
C LYS A 119 6.08 -4.23 -17.94
N TYR A 120 4.95 -3.54 -17.83
CA TYR A 120 4.20 -3.43 -16.59
C TYR A 120 2.86 -4.14 -16.61
N GLN A 121 2.32 -4.48 -17.79
CA GLN A 121 1.01 -5.14 -17.91
C GLN A 121 1.00 -6.54 -17.27
N HIS A 122 2.12 -7.26 -17.28
CA HIS A 122 2.28 -8.55 -16.57
C HIS A 122 2.59 -8.38 -15.06
N VAL A 123 2.91 -7.17 -14.61
CA VAL A 123 3.25 -6.81 -13.21
C VAL A 123 1.99 -6.55 -12.37
N PHE A 124 0.81 -6.52 -12.99
CA PHE A 124 -0.48 -6.31 -12.32
C PHE A 124 -1.09 -7.58 -11.69
N ASN A 125 -0.39 -8.71 -11.71
CA ASN A 125 -0.75 -9.80 -10.81
C ASN A 125 -0.49 -9.35 -9.37
N LEU A 126 -1.51 -9.42 -8.52
CA LEU A 126 -1.44 -9.22 -7.07
C LEU A 126 -0.56 -10.31 -6.45
N THR A 127 0.75 -10.21 -6.71
CA THR A 127 1.81 -11.15 -6.32
C THR A 127 2.37 -10.81 -4.96
N TRP A 128 2.18 -9.58 -4.50
CA TRP A 128 2.63 -9.13 -3.18
C TRP A 128 2.10 -9.99 -2.01
N PRO A 129 0.85 -10.54 -2.03
CA PRO A 129 0.38 -11.44 -0.99
C PRO A 129 1.14 -12.78 -0.99
N ARG A 130 1.55 -13.28 -2.16
CA ARG A 130 2.39 -14.48 -2.26
C ARG A 130 3.76 -14.27 -1.61
N TYR A 131 4.37 -13.09 -1.79
CA TYR A 131 5.60 -12.74 -1.08
C TYR A 131 5.39 -12.58 0.42
N LEU A 132 4.26 -12.04 0.86
CA LEU A 132 3.89 -11.97 2.28
C LEU A 132 3.81 -13.38 2.88
N LEU A 133 3.09 -14.29 2.21
CA LEU A 133 2.96 -15.71 2.59
C LEU A 133 4.33 -16.40 2.63
N ALA A 134 5.15 -16.22 1.60
CA ALA A 134 6.49 -16.80 1.54
C ALA A 134 7.43 -16.25 2.61
N MET A 135 7.33 -14.96 2.97
CA MET A 135 8.05 -14.41 4.11
C MET A 135 7.60 -15.06 5.41
N ALA A 136 6.29 -15.13 5.66
CA ALA A 136 5.73 -15.78 6.85
C ALA A 136 6.20 -17.23 6.98
N GLN A 137 6.14 -18.00 5.87
CA GLN A 137 6.59 -19.39 5.82
C GLN A 137 8.10 -19.54 6.05
N GLN A 138 8.93 -18.70 5.43
CA GLN A 138 10.39 -18.79 5.57
C GLN A 138 10.87 -18.56 7.01
N TYR A 139 10.19 -17.68 7.74
CA TYR A 139 10.60 -17.26 9.09
C TYR A 139 9.71 -17.82 10.21
N ASP A 140 8.80 -18.74 9.88
CA ASP A 140 7.85 -19.35 10.81
C ASP A 140 7.06 -18.30 11.63
N VAL A 141 6.68 -17.20 10.96
CA VAL A 141 5.85 -16.16 11.57
C VAL A 141 4.38 -16.49 11.28
N PRO A 142 3.54 -16.69 12.31
CA PRO A 142 2.14 -17.04 12.09
C PRO A 142 1.37 -15.88 11.45
N ILE A 143 0.44 -16.22 10.57
CA ILE A 143 -0.58 -15.30 10.03
C ILE A 143 -1.86 -15.57 10.83
N ALA A 144 -2.06 -14.84 11.92
CA ALA A 144 -3.11 -15.15 12.90
C ALA A 144 -3.64 -13.88 13.57
N GLY A 145 -4.74 -14.03 14.33
CA GLY A 145 -5.38 -12.92 15.07
C GLY A 145 -6.55 -12.26 14.34
N VAL A 146 -6.93 -12.79 13.17
CA VAL A 146 -8.13 -12.42 12.42
C VAL A 146 -8.92 -13.70 12.17
N THR A 147 -10.24 -13.64 12.32
CA THR A 147 -11.14 -14.77 12.09
C THR A 147 -11.45 -14.95 10.60
N GLU A 148 -11.87 -16.16 10.22
CA GLU A 148 -12.40 -16.52 8.88
C GLU A 148 -11.35 -16.59 7.76
N ILE A 149 -10.06 -16.54 8.12
CA ILE A 149 -8.97 -16.62 7.14
C ILE A 149 -8.13 -17.89 7.30
N GLU A 150 -8.30 -18.63 8.39
CA GLU A 150 -7.39 -19.71 8.78
C GLU A 150 -7.32 -20.83 7.74
N GLU A 151 -8.46 -21.26 7.20
CA GLU A 151 -8.51 -22.30 6.18
C GLU A 151 -7.90 -21.83 4.85
N THR A 152 -8.20 -20.59 4.46
CA THR A 152 -7.68 -19.99 3.22
C THR A 152 -6.18 -19.75 3.30
N VAL A 153 -5.68 -19.20 4.42
CA VAL A 153 -4.24 -19.02 4.67
C VAL A 153 -3.51 -20.36 4.54
N LYS A 154 -4.05 -21.43 5.13
CA LYS A 154 -3.47 -22.76 5.03
C LYS A 154 -3.41 -23.26 3.59
N LYS A 155 -4.50 -23.10 2.83
CA LYS A 155 -4.57 -23.47 1.41
C LYS A 155 -3.53 -22.69 0.58
N ASP A 156 -3.43 -21.39 0.81
CA ASP A 156 -2.57 -20.50 0.02
C ASP A 156 -1.09 -20.64 0.39
N LEU A 157 -0.77 -20.98 1.64
CA LEU A 157 0.59 -21.37 2.04
C LEU A 157 1.06 -22.65 1.33
N GLU A 158 0.17 -23.61 1.10
CA GLU A 158 0.50 -24.82 0.32
C GLU A 158 0.62 -24.51 -1.17
N SER A 159 -0.18 -23.59 -1.73
CA SER A 159 -0.12 -23.24 -3.15
C SER A 159 1.17 -22.49 -3.54
N ILE A 160 1.76 -21.73 -2.61
CA ILE A 160 3.03 -21.02 -2.83
C ILE A 160 4.26 -21.82 -2.40
N LYS A 161 4.08 -23.10 -2.01
CA LYS A 161 5.17 -23.94 -1.54
C LYS A 161 6.26 -24.07 -2.60
N GLY A 162 7.49 -23.70 -2.22
CA GLY A 162 8.64 -23.70 -3.13
C GLY A 162 8.91 -22.35 -3.79
N LEU A 163 8.01 -21.37 -3.65
CA LEU A 163 8.27 -19.99 -4.06
C LEU A 163 9.52 -19.47 -3.35
N LYS A 164 10.50 -19.03 -4.14
CA LYS A 164 11.75 -18.47 -3.61
C LYS A 164 11.61 -16.96 -3.48
N LEU A 165 11.87 -16.44 -2.29
CA LEU A 165 11.97 -15.00 -2.10
C LEU A 165 13.15 -14.42 -2.88
N PRO A 166 13.01 -13.24 -3.48
CA PRO A 166 14.13 -12.53 -4.09
C PRO A 166 15.27 -12.31 -3.08
N LYS A 167 16.50 -12.18 -3.59
CA LYS A 167 17.68 -11.97 -2.74
C LYS A 167 17.48 -10.79 -1.80
N LYS A 168 17.86 -10.97 -0.53
CA LYS A 168 17.76 -9.95 0.52
C LYS A 168 18.61 -8.73 0.14
N LYS A 169 17.95 -7.61 -0.17
CA LYS A 169 18.57 -6.31 -0.50
C LYS A 169 17.63 -5.18 -0.08
N VAL A 170 18.10 -3.94 -0.15
CA VAL A 170 17.33 -2.75 0.29
C VAL A 170 15.94 -2.70 -0.34
N ASP A 171 15.88 -2.92 -1.65
CA ASP A 171 14.64 -2.93 -2.43
C ASP A 171 14.40 -4.33 -3.01
N ARG A 172 14.19 -5.30 -2.10
CA ARG A 172 14.01 -6.72 -2.43
C ARG A 172 12.87 -6.94 -3.42
N PHE A 173 11.76 -6.25 -3.20
CA PHE A 173 10.49 -6.42 -3.94
C PHE A 173 10.23 -5.32 -4.97
N LYS A 174 11.27 -4.54 -5.36
CA LYS A 174 11.17 -3.49 -6.39
C LYS A 174 10.06 -2.46 -6.12
N PHE A 175 9.84 -2.09 -4.86
CA PHE A 175 8.84 -1.09 -4.49
C PHE A 175 9.11 0.26 -5.18
N LYS A 176 10.37 0.60 -5.43
CA LYS A 176 10.72 1.83 -6.16
C LYS A 176 10.16 1.86 -7.56
N ASP A 177 10.25 0.74 -8.26
CA ASP A 177 9.77 0.61 -9.64
C ASP A 177 8.25 0.68 -9.66
N MET A 178 7.58 0.03 -8.71
CA MET A 178 6.13 0.13 -8.51
C MET A 178 5.68 1.57 -8.25
N LEU A 179 6.37 2.27 -7.35
CA LEU A 179 6.08 3.66 -7.02
C LEU A 179 6.33 4.61 -8.20
N ALA A 180 7.40 4.39 -8.96
CA ALA A 180 7.72 5.16 -10.16
C ALA A 180 6.67 4.97 -11.24
N ASN A 181 6.21 3.73 -11.44
CA ASN A 181 5.16 3.40 -12.39
C ASN A 181 3.81 4.00 -11.98
N PHE A 182 3.46 3.99 -10.69
CA PHE A 182 2.27 4.71 -10.21
C PHE A 182 2.33 6.21 -10.53
N LYS A 183 3.48 6.85 -10.25
CA LYS A 183 3.69 8.27 -10.50
C LYS A 183 3.69 8.64 -11.98
N PHE A 184 4.12 7.72 -12.84
CA PHE A 184 4.10 7.93 -14.28
C PHE A 184 2.66 8.06 -14.79
N ASP A 185 1.75 7.19 -14.36
CA ASP A 185 0.36 7.19 -14.82
C ASP A 185 -0.49 8.28 -14.15
N TYR A 186 -0.27 8.55 -12.87
CA TYR A 186 -1.18 9.38 -12.05
C TYR A 186 -0.56 10.65 -11.49
N GLY A 187 0.64 11.01 -11.97
CA GLY A 187 1.34 12.22 -11.59
C GLY A 187 2.36 12.03 -10.47
N SER A 188 3.39 12.87 -10.48
CA SER A 188 4.55 12.79 -9.59
C SER A 188 4.30 13.40 -8.20
N VAL A 189 3.26 14.23 -8.06
CA VAL A 189 2.87 14.88 -6.80
C VAL A 189 2.03 13.91 -5.99
N MET A 190 2.61 13.39 -4.91
CA MET A 190 1.97 12.40 -4.04
C MET A 190 1.88 12.95 -2.61
N GLY A 191 0.65 13.11 -2.11
CA GLY A 191 0.38 13.65 -0.79
C GLY A 191 0.78 15.13 -0.64
N GLY A 192 1.09 15.52 0.60
CA GLY A 192 1.39 16.91 0.96
C GLY A 192 0.14 17.76 1.17
N HIS A 193 0.32 19.07 1.15
CA HIS A 193 -0.76 20.03 1.41
C HIS A 193 -1.53 20.43 0.17
N HIS A 194 -1.25 19.76 -0.96
CA HIS A 194 -1.86 20.10 -2.23
C HIS A 194 -3.38 19.89 -2.21
N TYR A 195 -3.88 18.94 -1.41
CA TYR A 195 -5.32 18.73 -1.16
C TYR A 195 -5.76 19.20 0.24
N ASP A 196 -4.86 19.81 1.01
CA ASP A 196 -5.17 20.33 2.33
C ASP A 196 -5.72 21.75 2.18
N VAL A 197 -7.05 21.86 2.11
CA VAL A 197 -7.75 23.14 1.98
C VAL A 197 -7.35 24.16 3.06
N THR A 198 -6.96 23.70 4.24
CA THR A 198 -6.53 24.58 5.34
C THR A 198 -5.18 25.24 5.10
N ARG A 199 -4.39 24.72 4.14
CA ARG A 199 -3.05 25.22 3.78
C ARG A 199 -2.97 25.75 2.35
N MET A 200 -4.02 25.61 1.55
CA MET A 200 -4.13 26.25 0.24
C MET A 200 -4.22 27.78 0.37
N THR A 201 -3.83 28.49 -0.69
CA THR A 201 -4.15 29.92 -0.84
C THR A 201 -5.64 30.08 -1.12
N THR A 202 -6.21 31.27 -0.84
CA THR A 202 -7.60 31.59 -1.20
C THR A 202 -7.88 31.38 -2.69
N ALA A 203 -6.96 31.81 -3.56
CA ALA A 203 -7.10 31.62 -5.00
C ALA A 203 -7.17 30.14 -5.40
N ALA A 204 -6.29 29.30 -4.84
CA ALA A 204 -6.29 27.86 -5.12
C ALA A 204 -7.56 27.16 -4.63
N ARG A 205 -8.10 27.58 -3.47
CA ARG A 205 -9.38 27.05 -2.97
C ARG A 205 -10.56 27.43 -3.87
N ILE A 206 -10.62 28.68 -4.31
CA ILE A 206 -11.66 29.17 -5.24
C ILE A 206 -11.59 28.43 -6.57
N GLU A 207 -10.39 28.24 -7.12
CA GLU A 207 -10.18 27.52 -8.37
C GLU A 207 -10.61 26.05 -8.26
N SER A 208 -10.43 25.45 -7.08
CA SER A 208 -10.78 24.05 -6.82
C SER A 208 -12.23 23.84 -6.35
N SER A 209 -13.00 24.91 -6.12
CA SER A 209 -14.37 24.80 -5.60
C SER A 209 -15.39 24.70 -6.72
N TYR A 210 -16.44 23.91 -6.48
CA TYR A 210 -17.49 23.66 -7.47
C TYR A 210 -18.26 24.93 -7.86
N ASP A 211 -18.42 25.87 -6.93
CA ASP A 211 -19.19 27.10 -7.11
C ASP A 211 -18.32 28.35 -7.33
N GLY A 212 -16.99 28.18 -7.41
CA GLY A 212 -16.04 29.27 -7.56
C GLY A 212 -15.96 30.21 -6.35
N LYS A 213 -16.38 29.75 -5.15
CA LYS A 213 -16.24 30.51 -3.90
C LYS A 213 -15.22 29.85 -2.98
N ASP A 214 -14.67 30.64 -2.06
CA ASP A 214 -13.78 30.09 -1.03
C ASP A 214 -14.64 29.28 -0.02
N PRO A 215 -14.39 27.98 0.17
CA PRO A 215 -15.13 27.16 1.12
C PRO A 215 -14.81 27.47 2.58
N LEU A 216 -13.80 28.31 2.86
CA LEU A 216 -13.45 28.75 4.21
C LEU A 216 -13.83 30.22 4.42
N SER A 217 -14.57 30.50 5.50
CA SER A 217 -14.89 31.87 5.91
C SER A 217 -13.66 32.57 6.52
N ALA A 218 -13.73 33.89 6.67
CA ALA A 218 -12.68 34.65 7.35
C ALA A 218 -12.49 34.20 8.81
N GLU A 219 -13.58 33.78 9.46
CA GLU A 219 -13.59 33.27 10.84
C GLU A 219 -12.89 31.90 10.93
N ASP A 220 -13.13 31.01 9.95
CA ASP A 220 -12.45 29.71 9.86
C ASP A 220 -10.94 29.89 9.68
N ILE A 221 -10.52 30.82 8.83
CA ILE A 221 -9.11 31.13 8.57
C ILE A 221 -8.45 31.70 9.83
N ASP A 222 -9.12 32.58 10.57
CA ASP A 222 -8.61 33.14 11.82
C ASP A 222 -8.50 32.06 12.91
N ALA A 223 -9.51 31.19 13.03
CA ALA A 223 -9.48 30.04 13.93
C ALA A 223 -8.32 29.10 13.62
N LEU A 224 -8.11 28.73 12.34
CA LEU A 224 -6.99 27.89 11.90
C LEU A 224 -5.63 28.49 12.28
N LYS A 225 -5.43 29.80 12.07
CA LYS A 225 -4.18 30.50 12.44
C LYS A 225 -3.90 30.45 13.94
N LYS A 226 -4.94 30.37 14.76
CA LYS A 226 -4.85 30.26 16.22
C LYS A 226 -4.76 28.81 16.71
N GLY A 227 -4.64 27.84 15.80
CA GLY A 227 -4.64 26.41 16.14
C GLY A 227 -6.01 25.85 16.51
N GLY A 228 -7.08 26.59 16.20
CA GLY A 228 -8.47 26.17 16.38
C GLY A 228 -8.89 25.11 15.36
N ARG A 229 -9.99 24.42 15.67
CA ARG A 229 -10.60 23.42 14.79
C ARG A 229 -11.81 24.03 14.07
N ILE A 230 -11.94 23.74 12.79
CA ILE A 230 -13.12 24.11 12.01
C ILE A 230 -14.15 22.98 12.10
N GLY A 231 -15.41 23.31 12.35
CA GLY A 231 -16.51 22.35 12.31
C GLY A 231 -17.13 22.31 10.92
N LEU A 232 -17.30 21.10 10.36
CA LEU A 232 -18.13 20.93 9.16
C LEU A 232 -19.59 20.85 9.61
N GLY A 233 -20.35 21.90 9.35
CA GLY A 233 -21.79 21.96 9.58
C GLY A 233 -22.56 22.01 8.26
N TYR A 234 -23.70 21.33 8.18
CA TYR A 234 -24.65 21.53 7.10
C TYR A 234 -25.50 22.76 7.41
N SER A 235 -25.63 23.67 6.45
CA SER A 235 -26.65 24.73 6.44
C SER A 235 -27.95 24.22 5.82
#